data_AF-A0A2G8K4B6-F1
#
_entry.id   AF-A0A2G8K4B6-F1
#
_cell.length_a   1.000
_cell.length_b   1.000
_cell.length_c   1.000
_cell.angle_alpha   90.00
_cell.angle_beta   90.00
_cell.angle_gamma   90.00
#
_symmetry.space_group_name_H-M   'P 1'
#
loop_
_entity.id
_entity.type
_entity.pdbx_description
1 polymer ?
#
loop_
_entity_poly.entity_id
_entity_poly.type
_entity_poly.pdbx_seq_one_letter_code
_entity_poly.pdbx_strand_id
1 'polypeptide(L)'
;METSKKGGRNAHGHNGPSSTRRARKPGNGDSSGTMPTDDELDLNPHGRFRSDGSINTNQTNLFICTYNVRTLRTEEDLEALLDEIVNIKWHIIGLAETRRPGNLIKTPQGGHTLFTTSATSRSCNGVGFLVHKDIAQNISEYKEISDRIATLKLQINKKHTLRVIQVYAPTSSHDEIEVEDFYNDLDQIMSTDTSSFAILMGDFNAKVGLRRSTDEKGIGAYGIGDRNERGDRLMEFVASRDLVIGNTLFKKPINNYWTWESPNGRTHNVIDFILCDHRRLVMDVGTIPKVDTGSDHRFVRAKVRINKKFERMRMIKKGKSRSIDIELLSNKQEQFQLELNNKFSPLKDLVEDQPLNQIYEQVSTIILEEAEKLAKRPKTAITTTDKQEEEIWKLNEKRKELRPSDSRQYITRLNTQS
;
A
#
# COMPACT_ATOMS: atom_id res chain seq x y z
N MET A 1 43.39 91.49 -4.93
CA MET A 1 42.84 90.46 -4.01
C MET A 1 42.02 89.49 -4.85
N GLU A 2 42.58 88.97 -5.94
CA GLU A 2 43.36 87.70 -6.06
C GLU A 2 42.45 86.46 -5.91
N THR A 3 41.68 86.15 -6.97
CA THR A 3 41.92 85.12 -8.03
C THR A 3 41.35 83.75 -7.64
N SER A 4 40.55 82.99 -8.40
CA SER A 4 40.06 83.07 -9.78
C SER A 4 38.88 82.09 -9.99
N LYS A 5 37.86 82.53 -10.75
CA LYS A 5 37.00 81.87 -11.78
C LYS A 5 36.58 80.37 -11.72
N LYS A 6 35.25 80.20 -11.99
CA LYS A 6 34.52 79.32 -12.97
C LYS A 6 34.85 77.81 -13.00
N GLY A 7 33.94 76.83 -13.06
CA GLY A 7 32.68 76.70 -13.82
C GLY A 7 32.85 75.65 -14.95
N GLY A 8 31.96 74.64 -15.05
CA GLY A 8 31.84 73.69 -16.19
C GLY A 8 31.73 72.22 -15.74
N ARG A 9 30.59 71.52 -15.92
CA ARG A 9 29.97 70.88 -17.11
C ARG A 9 30.48 69.46 -17.43
N ASN A 10 29.50 68.55 -17.52
CA ASN A 10 29.41 67.18 -18.04
C ASN A 10 30.54 66.65 -18.96
N ALA A 11 30.88 65.37 -18.79
CA ALA A 11 31.08 64.42 -19.89
C ALA A 11 31.09 62.96 -19.39
N HIS A 12 30.53 62.07 -20.22
CA HIS A 12 30.53 60.61 -20.11
C HIS A 12 31.94 60.01 -20.24
N GLY A 13 32.16 58.86 -19.60
CA GLY A 13 33.31 57.99 -19.85
C GLY A 13 33.25 56.71 -19.00
N HIS A 14 33.29 55.57 -19.68
CA HIS A 14 33.29 54.19 -19.18
C HIS A 14 34.17 53.89 -17.96
N ASN A 15 33.78 52.88 -17.17
CA ASN A 15 34.60 51.68 -16.88
C ASN A 15 33.81 50.67 -16.03
N GLY A 16 33.88 49.38 -16.36
CA GLY A 16 33.44 48.28 -15.46
C GLY A 16 34.24 48.29 -14.16
N PRO A 17 33.82 47.56 -13.09
CA PRO A 17 34.31 46.19 -12.94
C PRO A 17 33.43 45.24 -12.09
N SER A 18 33.82 43.96 -12.09
CA SER A 18 33.55 42.99 -11.01
C SER A 18 34.39 43.33 -9.77
N SER A 19 33.79 43.40 -8.58
CA SER A 19 34.23 42.63 -7.39
C SER A 19 33.49 43.06 -6.09
N THR A 20 32.95 42.04 -5.41
CA THR A 20 32.98 41.80 -3.95
C THR A 20 32.39 42.79 -2.91
N ARG A 21 31.75 42.13 -1.94
CA ARG A 21 31.50 42.47 -0.52
C ARG A 21 30.38 43.46 -0.18
N ARG A 22 29.31 42.91 0.41
CA ARG A 22 28.78 43.43 1.67
C ARG A 22 28.48 42.29 2.64
N ALA A 23 29.34 42.20 3.66
CA ALA A 23 29.12 41.42 4.86
C ALA A 23 28.08 42.11 5.75
N ARG A 24 27.15 41.34 6.32
CA ARG A 24 26.54 41.62 7.63
C ARG A 24 26.14 40.30 8.32
N LYS A 25 26.80 40.02 9.43
CA LYS A 25 26.30 39.30 10.62
C LYS A 25 26.67 40.17 11.83
N PRO A 26 26.10 39.98 13.04
CA PRO A 26 24.83 39.33 13.38
C PRO A 26 23.98 40.19 14.33
N GLY A 27 22.69 39.88 14.45
CA GLY A 27 21.84 40.38 15.52
C GLY A 27 20.90 39.26 15.95
N ASN A 28 21.19 38.63 17.09
CA ASN A 28 20.25 37.78 17.81
C ASN A 28 19.23 38.67 18.52
N GLY A 29 17.96 38.32 18.43
CA GLY A 29 16.88 38.94 19.18
C GLY A 29 15.56 38.21 18.88
N ASP A 30 15.17 37.38 19.82
CA ASP A 30 13.92 36.62 19.98
C ASP A 30 12.81 36.77 18.92
N SER A 31 12.48 35.64 18.30
CA SER A 31 11.11 35.36 17.86
C SER A 31 10.76 33.94 18.28
N SER A 32 10.01 33.82 19.36
CA SER A 32 9.24 32.64 19.73
C SER A 32 8.16 32.40 18.67
N GLY A 33 8.56 31.81 17.54
CA GLY A 33 7.65 31.22 16.58
C GLY A 33 7.47 29.76 16.95
N THR A 34 6.35 29.43 17.60
CA THR A 34 5.88 28.04 17.71
C THR A 34 5.82 27.45 16.31
N MET A 35 6.62 26.41 16.06
CA MET A 35 6.50 25.58 14.86
C MET A 35 5.09 24.97 14.86
N PRO A 36 4.35 24.99 13.73
CA PRO A 36 3.07 24.30 13.64
C PRO A 36 3.29 22.82 13.96
N THR A 37 2.43 22.23 14.79
CA THR A 37 2.41 20.78 14.98
C THR A 37 1.97 20.10 13.68
N ASP A 38 2.38 18.85 13.46
CA ASP A 38 2.03 18.06 12.25
C ASP A 38 0.50 17.97 11.99
N ASP A 39 -0.34 18.30 12.97
CA ASP A 39 -1.80 18.37 12.86
C ASP A 39 -2.30 19.58 12.03
N GLU A 40 -1.52 20.66 11.91
CA GLU A 40 -1.96 21.93 11.30
C GLU A 40 -1.73 22.00 9.76
N LEU A 41 -0.96 21.07 9.19
CA LEU A 41 -0.65 21.01 7.75
C LEU A 41 -1.62 20.16 6.92
N ASP A 42 -2.69 19.63 7.52
CA ASP A 42 -3.53 18.59 6.90
C ASP A 42 -4.93 19.07 6.47
N LEU A 43 -5.08 20.39 6.24
CA LEU A 43 -6.31 21.04 5.74
C LEU A 43 -6.47 20.89 4.22
N ASN A 44 -6.68 19.66 3.75
CA ASN A 44 -7.43 19.40 2.51
C ASN A 44 -8.02 17.97 2.55
N PRO A 45 -9.34 17.81 2.78
CA PRO A 45 -9.92 16.51 3.13
C PRO A 45 -10.13 15.56 1.93
N HIS A 46 -10.15 16.04 0.68
CA HIS A 46 -10.51 15.19 -0.46
C HIS A 46 -9.52 15.34 -1.62
N GLY A 47 -8.72 14.30 -1.86
CA GLY A 47 -8.17 14.08 -3.18
C GLY A 47 -9.33 13.85 -4.15
N ARG A 48 -9.56 14.76 -5.11
CA ARG A 48 -10.70 14.70 -6.03
C ARG A 48 -10.73 13.38 -6.83
N PHE A 49 -11.79 12.60 -6.66
CA PHE A 49 -12.20 11.52 -7.57
C PHE A 49 -12.91 12.11 -8.79
N ARG A 50 -12.69 11.55 -9.99
CA ARG A 50 -13.44 11.91 -11.20
C ARG A 50 -14.79 11.18 -11.22
N SER A 51 -15.73 11.69 -12.01
CA SER A 51 -17.05 11.08 -12.27
C SER A 51 -16.99 9.68 -12.92
N ASP A 52 -15.82 9.23 -13.36
CA ASP A 52 -15.56 7.88 -13.90
C ASP A 52 -14.90 6.94 -12.88
N GLY A 53 -14.83 7.34 -11.60
CA GLY A 53 -14.19 6.56 -10.53
C GLY A 53 -12.66 6.52 -10.59
N SER A 54 -12.01 7.27 -11.49
CA SER A 54 -10.55 7.30 -11.60
C SER A 54 -9.92 8.45 -10.79
N ILE A 55 -8.85 8.13 -10.04
CA ILE A 55 -8.07 9.12 -9.28
C ILE A 55 -7.03 9.76 -10.22
N ASN A 56 -7.16 11.06 -10.48
CA ASN A 56 -6.28 11.83 -11.37
C ASN A 56 -4.98 12.28 -10.68
N THR A 57 -4.23 11.31 -10.18
CA THR A 57 -2.86 11.50 -9.70
C THR A 57 -2.08 10.21 -10.00
N ASN A 58 -0.77 10.34 -10.22
CA ASN A 58 0.14 9.18 -10.31
C ASN A 58 0.19 8.37 -9.00
N GLN A 59 -0.44 8.86 -7.93
CA GLN A 59 -0.39 8.31 -6.59
C GLN A 59 -1.80 8.25 -5.99
N THR A 60 -2.27 7.05 -5.66
CA THR A 60 -3.48 6.85 -4.87
C THR A 60 -3.09 6.79 -3.40
N ASN A 61 -3.63 7.67 -2.56
CA ASN A 61 -3.51 7.58 -1.11
C ASN A 61 -4.81 7.02 -0.55
N LEU A 62 -4.72 5.99 0.30
CA LEU A 62 -5.85 5.38 0.99
C LEU A 62 -5.57 5.37 2.49
N PHE A 63 -6.65 5.48 3.26
CA PHE A 63 -6.63 5.32 4.70
C PHE A 63 -7.43 4.07 5.02
N ILE A 64 -6.71 3.01 5.37
CA ILE A 64 -7.26 1.69 5.64
C ILE A 64 -7.22 1.48 7.14
N CYS A 65 -8.35 1.14 7.73
CA CYS A 65 -8.49 1.07 9.18
C CYS A 65 -9.05 -0.28 9.59
N THR A 66 -8.77 -0.69 10.82
CA THR A 66 -9.41 -1.84 11.44
C THR A 66 -9.84 -1.48 12.86
N TYR A 67 -10.99 -1.99 13.26
CA TYR A 67 -11.58 -1.70 14.56
C TYR A 67 -12.43 -2.88 15.04
N ASN A 68 -12.07 -3.44 16.19
CA ASN A 68 -12.97 -4.31 16.93
C ASN A 68 -13.96 -3.42 17.70
N VAL A 69 -15.22 -3.45 17.27
CA VAL A 69 -16.28 -2.58 17.79
C VAL A 69 -16.96 -3.16 19.03
N ARG A 70 -16.68 -4.42 19.38
CA ARG A 70 -17.42 -5.28 20.34
C ARG A 70 -18.89 -5.53 20.01
N THR A 71 -19.60 -4.54 19.47
CA THR A 71 -20.96 -4.65 18.99
C THR A 71 -21.26 -3.55 17.98
N LEU A 72 -21.95 -3.93 16.91
CA LEU A 72 -22.55 -3.05 15.92
C LEU A 72 -23.96 -3.57 15.58
N ARG A 73 -24.64 -4.12 16.59
CA ARG A 73 -25.86 -4.90 16.44
C ARG A 73 -27.04 -4.02 16.02
N THR A 74 -27.14 -2.83 16.59
CA THR A 74 -28.25 -1.90 16.43
C THR A 74 -27.91 -0.77 15.46
N GLU A 75 -28.90 -0.06 14.94
CA GLU A 75 -28.63 1.11 14.08
C GLU A 75 -28.00 2.25 14.88
N GLU A 76 -28.37 2.36 16.15
CA GLU A 76 -27.80 3.30 17.12
C GLU A 76 -26.29 3.06 17.30
N ASP A 77 -25.84 1.80 17.39
CA ASP A 77 -24.41 1.47 17.45
C ASP A 77 -23.66 1.94 16.18
N LEU A 78 -24.32 1.84 15.02
CA LEU A 78 -23.75 2.25 13.74
C LEU A 78 -23.69 3.77 13.61
N GLU A 79 -24.74 4.48 14.03
CA GLU A 79 -24.79 5.94 14.05
C GLU A 79 -23.72 6.50 14.99
N ALA A 80 -23.58 5.94 16.20
CA ALA A 80 -22.53 6.32 17.14
C ALA A 80 -21.12 6.15 16.54
N LEU A 81 -20.86 5.04 15.85
CA LEU A 81 -19.59 4.85 15.15
C LEU A 81 -19.38 5.90 14.04
N LEU A 82 -20.42 6.21 13.26
CA LEU A 82 -20.34 7.19 12.17
C LEU A 82 -20.04 8.60 12.69
N ASP A 83 -20.63 8.99 13.82
CA ASP A 83 -20.39 10.28 14.47
C ASP A 83 -18.95 10.40 14.97
N GLU A 84 -18.40 9.34 15.59
CA GLU A 84 -17.02 9.32 16.09
C GLU A 84 -15.98 9.43 14.97
N ILE A 85 -16.26 8.88 13.79
CA ILE A 85 -15.32 8.87 12.65
C ILE A 85 -15.54 10.03 11.67
N VAL A 86 -16.49 10.93 11.92
CA VAL A 86 -16.84 12.01 10.98
C VAL A 86 -15.66 12.93 10.64
N ASN A 87 -14.80 13.19 11.63
CA ASN A 87 -13.63 14.06 11.49
C ASN A 87 -12.33 13.28 11.21
N ILE A 88 -12.44 12.00 10.90
CA ILE A 88 -11.31 11.11 10.66
C ILE A 88 -11.20 10.83 9.17
N LYS A 89 -10.00 10.95 8.61
CA LYS A 89 -9.74 10.50 7.24
C LYS A 89 -9.68 8.97 7.21
N TRP A 90 -10.67 8.36 6.58
CA TRP A 90 -10.76 6.92 6.33
C TRP A 90 -11.34 6.65 4.94
N HIS A 91 -11.06 5.48 4.38
CA HIS A 91 -11.63 5.02 3.11
C HIS A 91 -12.29 3.65 3.29
N ILE A 92 -11.60 2.73 3.99
CA ILE A 92 -12.12 1.40 4.33
C ILE A 92 -11.85 1.20 5.82
N ILE A 93 -12.86 0.77 6.55
CA ILE A 93 -12.77 0.32 7.94
C ILE A 93 -13.17 -1.14 7.95
N GLY A 94 -12.27 -2.04 8.30
CA GLY A 94 -12.66 -3.41 8.64
C GLY A 94 -13.14 -3.47 10.08
N LEU A 95 -14.22 -4.20 10.28
CA LEU A 95 -14.93 -4.31 11.55
C LEU A 95 -14.80 -5.73 12.07
N ALA A 96 -14.51 -5.87 13.36
CA ALA A 96 -14.54 -7.15 14.09
C ALA A 96 -15.55 -7.08 15.23
N GLU A 97 -16.08 -8.24 15.63
CA GLU A 97 -17.16 -8.38 16.62
C GLU A 97 -18.38 -7.49 16.36
N THR A 98 -18.86 -7.46 15.11
CA THR A 98 -20.05 -6.68 14.76
C THR A 98 -21.32 -7.19 15.45
N ARG A 99 -21.42 -8.50 15.73
CA ARG A 99 -22.57 -9.16 16.39
C ARG A 99 -23.93 -8.83 15.75
N ARG A 100 -23.93 -8.44 14.49
CA ARG A 100 -25.11 -8.02 13.73
C ARG A 100 -25.72 -9.22 13.02
N PRO A 101 -27.03 -9.50 13.17
CA PRO A 101 -27.65 -10.65 12.52
C PRO A 101 -27.80 -10.44 11.01
N GLY A 102 -27.50 -11.49 10.25
CA GLY A 102 -27.74 -11.59 8.80
C GLY A 102 -26.65 -10.96 7.92
N ASN A 103 -26.63 -11.41 6.66
CA ASN A 103 -25.84 -10.79 5.60
C ASN A 103 -26.46 -9.46 5.22
N LEU A 104 -25.76 -8.36 5.53
CA LEU A 104 -26.23 -7.02 5.25
C LEU A 104 -25.22 -6.27 4.39
N ILE A 105 -25.66 -5.93 3.18
CA ILE A 105 -25.09 -4.83 2.40
C ILE A 105 -26.07 -3.68 2.53
N LYS A 106 -25.71 -2.66 3.29
CA LYS A 106 -26.56 -1.49 3.54
C LYS A 106 -25.81 -0.21 3.22
N THR A 107 -26.55 0.78 2.74
CA THR A 107 -26.05 2.15 2.63
C THR A 107 -26.73 2.99 3.72
N PRO A 108 -26.08 3.27 4.86
CA PRO A 108 -26.65 4.08 5.93
C PRO A 108 -26.86 5.53 5.50
N GLN A 109 -27.53 6.32 6.36
CA GLN A 109 -27.58 7.76 6.20
C GLN A 109 -26.15 8.32 6.14
N GLY A 110 -25.84 9.11 5.11
CA GLY A 110 -24.48 9.58 4.82
C GLY A 110 -23.84 8.98 3.56
N GLY A 111 -24.39 7.87 3.04
CA GLY A 111 -24.03 7.30 1.73
C GLY A 111 -22.84 6.32 1.75
N HIS A 112 -22.29 6.00 2.93
CA HIS A 112 -21.28 4.96 3.11
C HIS A 112 -21.90 3.57 2.87
N THR A 113 -21.10 2.55 2.59
CA THR A 113 -21.62 1.18 2.39
C THR A 113 -21.07 0.26 3.47
N LEU A 114 -21.97 -0.33 4.26
CA LEU A 114 -21.68 -1.35 5.25
C LEU A 114 -21.85 -2.74 4.62
N PHE A 115 -20.84 -3.59 4.79
CA PHE A 115 -20.83 -5.00 4.45
C PHE A 115 -20.65 -5.79 5.76
N THR A 116 -21.53 -6.72 6.09
CA THR A 116 -21.36 -7.63 7.24
C THR A 116 -21.52 -9.07 6.83
N THR A 117 -20.84 -9.97 7.54
CA THR A 117 -21.05 -11.42 7.47
C THR A 117 -22.34 -11.81 8.19
N SER A 118 -22.90 -12.96 7.85
CA SER A 118 -24.04 -13.55 8.52
C SER A 118 -23.56 -14.07 9.87
N ALA A 119 -23.82 -13.32 10.94
CA ALA A 119 -23.78 -13.94 12.25
C ALA A 119 -24.83 -15.06 12.27
N THR A 120 -24.38 -16.32 12.42
CA THR A 120 -25.31 -17.43 12.66
C THR A 120 -26.04 -17.16 13.98
N SER A 121 -27.27 -17.65 14.15
CA SER A 121 -28.05 -17.44 15.37
C SER A 121 -27.36 -17.94 16.66
N ARG A 122 -26.27 -18.71 16.53
CA ARG A 122 -25.43 -19.20 17.62
C ARG A 122 -24.10 -18.44 17.79
N SER A 123 -23.55 -17.77 16.77
CA SER A 123 -22.28 -17.05 16.91
C SER A 123 -22.52 -15.57 17.21
N CYS A 124 -22.03 -15.13 18.37
CA CYS A 124 -21.99 -13.72 18.75
C CYS A 124 -20.86 -12.96 18.02
N ASN A 125 -20.33 -13.52 16.93
CA ASN A 125 -19.20 -13.00 16.18
C ASN A 125 -19.70 -12.27 14.93
N GLY A 126 -18.77 -11.71 14.16
CA GLY A 126 -19.06 -11.18 12.85
C GLY A 126 -18.01 -10.17 12.44
N VAL A 127 -17.54 -10.28 11.20
CA VAL A 127 -16.62 -9.33 10.59
C VAL A 127 -17.32 -8.58 9.46
N GLY A 128 -16.71 -7.49 9.01
CA GLY A 128 -17.30 -6.69 7.96
C GLY A 128 -16.42 -5.56 7.51
N PHE A 129 -16.98 -4.73 6.64
CA PHE A 129 -16.35 -3.51 6.15
C PHE A 129 -17.34 -2.36 6.15
N LEU A 130 -16.90 -1.19 6.61
CA LEU A 130 -17.53 0.08 6.28
C LEU A 130 -16.68 0.78 5.22
N VAL A 131 -17.29 1.07 4.07
CA VAL A 131 -16.64 1.64 2.89
C VAL A 131 -17.13 3.06 2.66
N HIS A 132 -16.18 3.97 2.47
CA HIS A 132 -16.49 5.38 2.26
C HIS A 132 -17.19 5.59 0.92
N LYS A 133 -18.23 6.45 0.90
CA LYS A 133 -19.07 6.71 -0.29
C LYS A 133 -18.27 7.06 -1.55
N ASP A 134 -17.19 7.81 -1.38
CA ASP A 134 -16.31 8.25 -2.47
C ASP A 134 -15.63 7.09 -3.22
N ILE A 135 -15.46 5.93 -2.57
CA ILE A 135 -14.81 4.75 -3.16
C ILE A 135 -15.74 3.54 -3.26
N ALA A 136 -16.99 3.65 -2.81
CA ALA A 136 -17.94 2.54 -2.81
C ALA A 136 -18.15 1.96 -4.22
N GLN A 137 -18.22 2.83 -5.24
CA GLN A 137 -18.32 2.43 -6.65
C GLN A 137 -17.09 1.69 -7.21
N ASN A 138 -15.95 1.76 -6.50
CA ASN A 138 -14.71 1.09 -6.90
C ASN A 138 -14.59 -0.30 -6.27
N ILE A 139 -15.51 -0.71 -5.38
CA ILE A 139 -15.54 -2.06 -4.84
C ILE A 139 -16.03 -3.01 -5.94
N SER A 140 -15.19 -3.97 -6.31
CA SER A 140 -15.49 -4.95 -7.35
C SER A 140 -15.95 -6.30 -6.80
N GLU A 141 -15.64 -6.60 -5.54
CA GLU A 141 -16.00 -7.88 -4.93
C GLU A 141 -16.05 -7.75 -3.40
N TYR A 142 -17.03 -8.41 -2.79
CA TYR A 142 -17.09 -8.71 -1.36
C TYR A 142 -17.36 -10.20 -1.21
N LYS A 143 -16.61 -10.88 -0.33
CA LYS A 143 -16.83 -12.28 0.02
C LYS A 143 -16.77 -12.46 1.52
N GLU A 144 -17.84 -13.00 2.06
CA GLU A 144 -17.86 -13.65 3.36
C GLU A 144 -17.20 -15.04 3.22
N ILE A 145 -16.20 -15.31 4.04
CA ILE A 145 -15.54 -16.62 4.10
C ILE A 145 -16.05 -17.38 5.32
N SER A 146 -16.07 -16.72 6.46
CA SER A 146 -16.61 -17.21 7.73
C SER A 146 -17.06 -16.03 8.61
N ASP A 147 -17.58 -16.29 9.81
CA ASP A 147 -17.91 -15.25 10.79
C ASP A 147 -16.67 -14.51 11.34
N ARG A 148 -15.48 -15.03 11.05
CA ARG A 148 -14.17 -14.49 11.44
C ARG A 148 -13.38 -13.89 10.29
N ILE A 149 -13.72 -14.17 9.03
CA ILE A 149 -12.95 -13.69 7.87
C ILE A 149 -13.88 -13.17 6.78
N ALA A 150 -13.63 -11.93 6.36
CA ALA A 150 -14.27 -11.33 5.19
C ALA A 150 -13.22 -10.67 4.29
N THR A 151 -13.49 -10.66 2.99
CA THR A 151 -12.61 -10.05 1.98
C THR A 151 -13.36 -9.02 1.15
N LEU A 152 -12.65 -7.95 0.80
CA LEU A 152 -13.11 -6.86 -0.03
C LEU A 152 -12.07 -6.59 -1.11
N LYS A 153 -12.49 -6.47 -2.37
CA LYS A 153 -11.61 -6.12 -3.50
C LYS A 153 -11.93 -4.73 -4.00
N LEU A 154 -10.93 -3.85 -3.96
CA LEU A 154 -10.99 -2.48 -4.44
C LEU A 154 -10.27 -2.37 -5.79
N GLN A 155 -10.98 -1.87 -6.81
CA GLN A 155 -10.42 -1.53 -8.11
C GLN A 155 -9.71 -0.16 -8.06
N ILE A 156 -8.38 -0.15 -8.08
CA ILE A 156 -7.59 1.09 -8.05
C ILE A 156 -7.55 1.74 -9.45
N ASN A 157 -7.43 0.92 -10.48
CA ASN A 157 -7.49 1.27 -11.90
C ASN A 157 -7.64 -0.01 -12.73
N LYS A 158 -7.75 0.10 -14.06
CA LYS A 158 -7.95 -1.05 -14.97
C LYS A 158 -6.97 -2.23 -14.80
N LYS A 159 -5.77 -2.02 -14.23
CA LYS A 159 -4.73 -3.06 -14.09
C LYS A 159 -4.43 -3.46 -12.66
N HIS A 160 -4.86 -2.68 -11.68
CA HIS A 160 -4.47 -2.86 -10.29
C HIS A 160 -5.67 -2.93 -9.38
N THR A 161 -5.67 -3.97 -8.56
CA THR A 161 -6.63 -4.21 -7.48
C THR A 161 -5.90 -4.29 -6.15
N LEU A 162 -6.56 -3.81 -5.10
CA LEU A 162 -6.16 -4.03 -3.72
C LEU A 162 -7.20 -4.95 -3.09
N ARG A 163 -6.76 -6.06 -2.54
CA ARG A 163 -7.60 -6.86 -1.65
C ARG A 163 -7.35 -6.45 -0.20
N VAL A 164 -8.43 -6.27 0.54
CA VAL A 164 -8.42 -6.05 1.98
C VAL A 164 -9.12 -7.24 2.63
N ILE A 165 -8.47 -7.86 3.61
CA ILE A 165 -8.98 -9.00 4.36
C ILE A 165 -9.14 -8.54 5.80
N GLN A 166 -10.35 -8.60 6.33
CA GLN A 166 -10.65 -8.30 7.73
C GLN A 166 -10.78 -9.62 8.49
N VAL A 167 -10.11 -9.70 9.64
CA VAL A 167 -10.12 -10.90 10.48
C VAL A 167 -10.51 -10.63 11.93
N TYR A 168 -11.00 -11.68 12.57
CA TYR A 168 -11.12 -11.81 14.02
C TYR A 168 -10.67 -13.22 14.44
N ALA A 169 -9.40 -13.35 14.82
CA ALA A 169 -8.81 -14.65 15.15
C ALA A 169 -9.44 -15.27 16.41
N PRO A 170 -9.51 -16.61 16.53
CA PRO A 170 -10.00 -17.27 17.74
C PRO A 170 -9.21 -16.88 18.99
N THR A 171 -9.89 -16.73 20.12
CA THR A 171 -9.25 -16.46 21.42
C THR A 171 -8.55 -17.72 21.96
N SER A 172 -7.75 -17.58 23.01
CA SER A 172 -7.04 -18.70 23.66
C SER A 172 -7.95 -19.78 24.26
N SER A 173 -9.26 -19.54 24.38
CA SER A 173 -10.24 -20.49 24.91
C SER A 173 -10.87 -21.40 23.84
N HIS A 174 -10.55 -21.19 22.57
CA HIS A 174 -11.04 -22.02 21.46
C HIS A 174 -10.08 -23.18 21.18
N ASP A 175 -10.63 -24.28 20.64
CA ASP A 175 -9.88 -25.49 20.32
C ASP A 175 -8.80 -25.22 19.26
N GLU A 176 -7.70 -25.98 19.30
CA GLU A 176 -6.59 -25.84 18.34
C GLU A 176 -7.05 -25.99 16.90
N ILE A 177 -8.05 -26.83 16.65
CA ILE A 177 -8.65 -27.07 15.34
C ILE A 177 -9.20 -25.78 14.73
N GLU A 178 -9.92 -24.95 15.51
CA GLU A 178 -10.48 -23.70 14.99
C GLU A 178 -9.38 -22.71 14.56
N VAL A 179 -8.24 -22.75 15.24
CA VAL A 179 -7.10 -21.90 14.92
C VAL A 179 -6.40 -22.38 13.66
N GLU A 180 -6.25 -23.70 13.50
CA GLU A 180 -5.74 -24.29 12.27
C GLU A 180 -6.62 -23.95 11.07
N ASP A 181 -7.95 -24.15 11.20
CA ASP A 181 -8.92 -23.82 10.16
C ASP A 181 -8.84 -22.33 9.78
N PHE A 182 -8.75 -21.43 10.76
CA PHE A 182 -8.59 -19.99 10.52
C PHE A 182 -7.35 -19.67 9.67
N TYR A 183 -6.19 -20.26 9.99
CA TYR A 183 -4.97 -20.02 9.22
C TYR A 183 -5.00 -20.71 7.85
N ASN A 184 -5.62 -21.89 7.74
CA ASN A 184 -5.81 -22.60 6.47
C ASN A 184 -6.68 -21.77 5.51
N ASP A 185 -7.77 -21.19 6.00
CA ASP A 185 -8.62 -20.28 5.22
C ASP A 185 -7.83 -19.06 4.73
N LEU A 186 -7.04 -18.42 5.61
CA LEU A 186 -6.18 -17.30 5.22
C LEU A 186 -5.15 -17.71 4.16
N ASP A 187 -4.56 -18.90 4.31
CA ASP A 187 -3.59 -19.47 3.38
C ASP A 187 -4.21 -19.67 1.99
N GLN A 188 -5.41 -20.26 1.95
CA GLN A 188 -6.18 -20.47 0.72
C GLN A 188 -6.57 -19.14 0.06
N ILE A 189 -7.06 -18.18 0.84
CA ILE A 189 -7.39 -16.83 0.34
C ILE A 189 -6.13 -16.19 -0.26
N MET A 190 -5.00 -16.25 0.43
CA MET A 190 -3.74 -15.66 -0.02
C MET A 190 -3.17 -16.34 -1.27
N SER A 191 -3.39 -17.65 -1.46
CA SER A 191 -2.96 -18.38 -2.65
C SER A 191 -3.83 -18.20 -3.88
N THR A 192 -5.15 -18.06 -3.72
CA THR A 192 -6.10 -18.17 -4.85
C THR A 192 -6.36 -16.86 -5.59
N ASP A 193 -6.08 -15.72 -4.97
CA ASP A 193 -6.43 -14.42 -5.52
C ASP A 193 -5.24 -13.75 -6.21
N THR A 194 -5.52 -13.18 -7.38
CA THR A 194 -4.52 -12.58 -8.26
C THR A 194 -4.44 -11.06 -8.12
N SER A 195 -4.91 -10.50 -7.00
CA SER A 195 -4.85 -9.07 -6.74
C SER A 195 -3.42 -8.53 -6.75
N SER A 196 -3.26 -7.27 -7.17
CA SER A 196 -1.92 -6.66 -7.25
C SER A 196 -1.30 -6.45 -5.87
N PHE A 197 -2.14 -6.19 -4.87
CA PHE A 197 -1.73 -5.89 -3.50
C PHE A 197 -2.72 -6.54 -2.53
N ALA A 198 -2.22 -6.93 -1.36
CA ALA A 198 -3.03 -7.47 -0.27
C ALA A 198 -2.73 -6.74 1.04
N ILE A 199 -3.79 -6.35 1.73
CA ILE A 199 -3.76 -5.92 3.12
C ILE A 199 -4.58 -6.92 3.92
N LEU A 200 -3.96 -7.49 4.94
CA LEU A 200 -4.60 -8.36 5.90
C LEU A 200 -4.63 -7.61 7.23
N MET A 201 -5.80 -7.46 7.84
CA MET A 201 -5.95 -6.63 9.03
C MET A 201 -7.04 -7.15 9.95
N GLY A 202 -7.00 -6.75 11.22
CA GLY A 202 -7.98 -7.18 12.20
C GLY A 202 -7.38 -7.45 13.55
N ASP A 203 -8.20 -8.04 14.40
CA ASP A 203 -7.81 -8.54 15.71
C ASP A 203 -7.28 -9.97 15.55
N PHE A 204 -6.00 -10.16 15.86
CA PHE A 204 -5.33 -11.45 15.76
C PHE A 204 -5.28 -12.22 17.07
N ASN A 205 -5.75 -11.63 18.19
CA ASN A 205 -5.61 -12.23 19.52
C ASN A 205 -4.17 -12.69 19.83
N ALA A 206 -3.18 -12.03 19.23
CA ALA A 206 -1.77 -12.43 19.22
C ALA A 206 -0.88 -11.27 19.62
N LYS A 207 0.16 -11.52 20.41
CA LYS A 207 1.18 -10.53 20.75
C LYS A 207 2.44 -10.87 20.00
N VAL A 208 2.87 -10.04 19.07
CA VAL A 208 4.06 -10.31 18.22
C VAL A 208 5.36 -9.81 18.84
N GLY A 209 5.27 -8.96 19.86
CA GLY A 209 6.38 -8.51 20.68
C GLY A 209 7.44 -7.70 19.92
N LEU A 210 8.61 -7.58 20.55
CA LEU A 210 9.84 -7.12 19.91
C LEU A 210 10.36 -8.15 18.90
N ARG A 211 11.13 -7.67 17.91
CA ARG A 211 11.86 -8.54 16.98
C ARG A 211 12.87 -9.39 17.77
N ARG A 212 12.84 -10.71 17.56
CA ARG A 212 13.72 -11.66 18.27
C ARG A 212 15.02 -11.94 17.51
N SER A 213 15.01 -11.90 16.18
CA SER A 213 16.19 -12.13 15.33
C SER A 213 16.19 -11.19 14.12
N THR A 214 17.39 -10.92 13.57
CA THR A 214 17.56 -10.20 12.29
C THR A 214 16.92 -10.91 11.11
N ASP A 215 16.70 -12.22 11.20
CA ASP A 215 16.10 -13.04 10.14
C ASP A 215 14.57 -12.85 10.03
N GLU A 216 13.94 -12.26 11.04
CA GLU A 216 12.51 -11.95 11.04
C GLU A 216 12.22 -10.73 10.15
N LYS A 217 12.13 -10.96 8.84
CA LYS A 217 11.91 -9.90 7.83
C LYS A 217 10.52 -9.24 7.92
N GLY A 218 9.52 -9.97 8.43
CA GLY A 218 8.12 -9.54 8.48
C GLY A 218 7.76 -8.62 9.65
N ILE A 219 8.64 -8.48 10.65
CA ILE A 219 8.42 -7.57 11.79
C ILE A 219 9.33 -6.35 11.66
N GLY A 220 8.88 -5.20 12.14
CA GLY A 220 9.63 -3.95 12.16
C GLY A 220 10.55 -3.81 13.39
N ALA A 221 11.10 -2.61 13.59
CA ALA A 221 12.05 -2.32 14.69
C ALA A 221 11.34 -1.80 15.96
N TYR A 222 10.05 -1.52 15.88
CA TYR A 222 9.28 -0.83 16.92
C TYR A 222 8.11 -1.70 17.44
N GLY A 223 8.27 -3.02 17.43
CA GLY A 223 7.38 -3.90 18.19
C GLY A 223 7.46 -3.63 19.70
N ILE A 224 6.46 -4.04 20.47
CA ILE A 224 6.40 -3.79 21.92
C ILE A 224 5.99 -5.05 22.67
N GLY A 225 6.62 -5.26 23.82
CA GLY A 225 6.32 -6.33 24.76
C GLY A 225 6.89 -7.68 24.30
N ASP A 226 6.49 -8.72 25.01
CA ASP A 226 6.89 -10.09 24.72
C ASP A 226 5.89 -10.76 23.79
N ARG A 227 6.44 -11.61 22.92
CA ARG A 227 5.64 -12.41 21.99
C ARG A 227 5.08 -13.64 22.70
N ASN A 228 3.79 -13.91 22.49
CA ASN A 228 3.11 -15.11 22.99
C ASN A 228 3.03 -16.19 21.90
N GLU A 229 2.53 -17.37 22.26
CA GLU A 229 2.39 -18.52 21.34
C GLU A 229 1.56 -18.20 20.08
N ARG A 230 0.43 -17.49 20.24
CA ARG A 230 -0.38 -17.01 19.11
C ARG A 230 0.41 -16.04 18.22
N GLY A 231 1.28 -15.23 18.82
CA GLY A 231 2.22 -14.37 18.13
C GLY A 231 3.28 -15.13 17.35
N ASP A 232 3.77 -16.26 17.87
CA ASP A 232 4.68 -17.16 17.13
C ASP A 232 3.98 -17.75 15.91
N ARG A 233 2.73 -18.21 16.05
CA ARG A 233 1.93 -18.68 14.91
C ARG A 233 1.67 -17.59 13.87
N LEU A 234 1.34 -16.38 14.31
CA LEU A 234 1.18 -15.25 13.40
C LEU A 234 2.49 -14.92 12.67
N MET A 235 3.64 -14.97 13.37
CA MET A 235 4.95 -14.72 12.75
C MET A 235 5.34 -15.78 11.72
N GLU A 236 5.00 -17.05 11.97
CA GLU A 236 5.16 -18.13 11.00
C GLU A 236 4.33 -17.87 9.73
N PHE A 237 3.05 -17.53 9.88
CA PHE A 237 2.18 -17.16 8.76
C PHE A 237 2.68 -15.93 8.00
N VAL A 238 3.17 -14.92 8.74
CA VAL A 238 3.76 -13.72 8.15
C VAL A 238 4.99 -14.04 7.32
N ALA A 239 5.84 -14.95 7.81
CA ALA A 239 7.02 -15.40 7.08
C ALA A 239 6.65 -16.23 5.84
N SER A 240 5.68 -17.15 5.95
CA SER A 240 5.28 -18.02 4.83
C SER A 240 4.63 -17.26 3.68
N ARG A 241 4.02 -16.09 3.97
CA ARG A 241 3.32 -15.24 2.99
C ARG A 241 4.07 -13.96 2.63
N ASP A 242 5.34 -13.83 3.02
CA ASP A 242 6.17 -12.63 2.79
C ASP A 242 5.48 -11.32 3.23
N LEU A 243 4.67 -11.39 4.29
CA LEU A 243 3.94 -10.26 4.84
C LEU A 243 4.83 -9.41 5.74
N VAL A 244 4.39 -8.17 5.97
CA VAL A 244 5.03 -7.25 6.91
C VAL A 244 4.00 -6.63 7.84
N ILE A 245 4.26 -6.69 9.15
CA ILE A 245 3.40 -6.15 10.22
C ILE A 245 3.58 -4.64 10.31
N GLY A 246 2.61 -3.91 9.79
CA GLY A 246 2.64 -2.46 9.65
C GLY A 246 2.85 -1.70 10.97
N ASN A 247 2.18 -2.14 12.04
CA ASN A 247 2.22 -1.50 13.36
C ASN A 247 3.63 -1.41 13.96
N THR A 248 4.52 -2.33 13.57
CA THR A 248 5.87 -2.44 14.15
C THR A 248 6.92 -1.64 13.36
N LEU A 249 6.53 -1.03 12.23
CA LEU A 249 7.45 -0.38 11.29
C LEU A 249 7.82 1.05 11.65
N PHE A 250 6.97 1.73 12.41
CA PHE A 250 7.08 3.17 12.66
C PHE A 250 7.18 3.44 14.15
N LYS A 251 8.06 4.38 14.53
CA LYS A 251 8.14 4.85 15.91
C LYS A 251 6.89 5.67 16.24
N LYS A 252 6.26 5.40 17.37
CA LYS A 252 5.09 6.13 17.88
C LYS A 252 5.33 6.65 19.30
N PRO A 253 4.55 7.63 19.76
CA PRO A 253 4.41 7.89 21.19
C PRO A 253 3.95 6.62 21.90
N ILE A 254 4.43 6.39 23.13
CA ILE A 254 4.15 5.16 23.89
C ILE A 254 2.65 4.87 24.01
N ASN A 255 1.85 5.93 24.21
CA ASN A 255 0.39 5.84 24.34
C ASN A 255 -0.34 5.48 23.04
N ASN A 256 0.33 5.49 21.89
CA ASN A 256 -0.29 5.25 20.58
C ASN A 256 0.07 3.86 20.02
N TYR A 257 0.69 2.99 20.81
CA TYR A 257 1.00 1.63 20.38
C TYR A 257 -0.12 0.64 20.68
N TRP A 258 -0.66 0.71 21.90
CA TRP A 258 -1.61 -0.30 22.35
C TRP A 258 -2.95 -0.16 21.63
N THR A 259 -3.52 -1.31 21.29
CA THR A 259 -4.76 -1.44 20.55
C THR A 259 -5.87 -2.05 21.39
N TRP A 260 -5.54 -2.65 22.53
CA TRP A 260 -6.51 -3.24 23.44
C TRP A 260 -6.18 -2.95 24.90
N GLU A 261 -7.21 -2.73 25.70
CA GLU A 261 -7.17 -2.55 27.14
C GLU A 261 -7.93 -3.67 27.86
N SER A 262 -7.37 -4.20 28.95
CA SER A 262 -8.08 -5.20 29.75
C SER A 262 -9.30 -4.61 30.46
N PRO A 263 -10.34 -5.40 30.78
CA PRO A 263 -11.56 -4.89 31.43
C PRO A 263 -11.35 -4.15 32.76
N ASN A 264 -10.21 -4.37 33.42
CA ASN A 264 -9.84 -3.67 34.65
C ASN A 264 -9.00 -2.40 34.42
N GLY A 265 -8.72 -2.01 33.17
CA GLY A 265 -7.96 -0.82 32.79
C GLY A 265 -6.46 -0.87 33.09
N ARG A 266 -5.91 -2.04 33.43
CA ARG A 266 -4.51 -2.15 33.93
C ARG A 266 -3.52 -2.64 32.89
N THR A 267 -3.98 -3.41 31.91
CA THR A 267 -3.12 -4.08 30.94
C THR A 267 -3.43 -3.56 29.55
N HIS A 268 -2.39 -3.08 28.87
CA HIS A 268 -2.48 -2.65 27.48
C HIS A 268 -1.69 -3.60 26.59
N ASN A 269 -2.30 -4.04 25.48
CA ASN A 269 -1.65 -4.92 24.50
C ASN A 269 -1.81 -4.38 23.08
N VAL A 270 -0.95 -4.88 22.19
CA VAL A 270 -1.08 -4.72 20.74
C VAL A 270 -1.52 -6.07 20.18
N ILE A 271 -2.77 -6.19 19.77
CA ILE A 271 -3.36 -7.41 19.20
C ILE A 271 -4.08 -7.16 17.87
N ASP A 272 -4.33 -5.90 17.53
CA ASP A 272 -4.92 -5.47 16.27
C ASP A 272 -3.81 -5.03 15.31
N PHE A 273 -3.70 -5.70 14.16
CA PHE A 273 -2.61 -5.46 13.21
C PHE A 273 -3.13 -5.12 11.83
N ILE A 274 -2.33 -4.32 11.11
CA ILE A 274 -2.46 -4.15 9.66
C ILE A 274 -1.18 -4.68 9.01
N LEU A 275 -1.32 -5.78 8.29
CA LEU A 275 -0.26 -6.48 7.57
C LEU A 275 -0.36 -6.21 6.07
N CYS A 276 0.77 -6.21 5.38
CA CYS A 276 0.82 -5.98 3.94
C CYS A 276 1.84 -6.88 3.25
N ASP A 277 1.52 -7.31 2.03
CA ASP A 277 2.43 -8.05 1.14
C ASP A 277 3.52 -7.14 0.52
N HIS A 278 3.32 -5.83 0.61
CA HIS A 278 4.20 -4.84 0.03
C HIS A 278 4.46 -3.69 0.99
N ARG A 279 5.49 -3.85 1.84
CA ARG A 279 5.99 -2.83 2.76
C ARG A 279 6.02 -1.41 2.20
N ARG A 280 6.44 -1.23 0.94
CA ARG A 280 6.57 0.09 0.29
C ARG A 280 5.26 0.86 0.16
N LEU A 281 4.11 0.19 0.23
CA LEU A 281 2.81 0.84 0.13
C LEU A 281 2.43 1.52 1.44
N VAL A 282 2.92 0.99 2.56
CA VAL A 282 2.55 1.48 3.89
C VAL A 282 3.47 2.63 4.26
N MET A 283 2.88 3.81 4.37
CA MET A 283 3.60 5.05 4.72
C MET A 283 3.60 5.30 6.23
N ASP A 284 2.56 4.84 6.91
CA ASP A 284 2.41 4.95 8.36
C ASP A 284 1.34 3.98 8.86
N VAL A 285 1.47 3.51 10.10
CA VAL A 285 0.43 2.76 10.84
C VAL A 285 0.43 3.19 12.29
N GLY A 286 -0.73 3.47 12.87
CA GLY A 286 -0.86 3.78 14.30
C GLY A 286 -2.32 3.84 14.75
N THR A 287 -2.51 3.93 16.07
CA THR A 287 -3.84 4.06 16.66
C THR A 287 -4.35 5.50 16.58
N ILE A 288 -5.67 5.64 16.56
CA ILE A 288 -6.38 6.90 16.68
C ILE A 288 -7.16 6.86 17.99
N PRO A 289 -6.65 7.45 19.08
CA PRO A 289 -7.30 7.42 20.39
C PRO A 289 -8.61 8.21 20.47
N LYS A 290 -8.94 9.00 19.45
CA LYS A 290 -10.09 9.92 19.44
C LYS A 290 -11.43 9.22 19.14
N VAL A 291 -11.41 7.96 18.71
CA VAL A 291 -12.64 7.19 18.45
C VAL A 291 -13.03 6.50 19.74
N ASP A 292 -14.16 6.90 20.33
CA ASP A 292 -14.71 6.28 21.53
C ASP A 292 -16.15 5.82 21.31
N THR A 293 -16.32 4.53 21.01
CA THR A 293 -17.63 3.88 20.94
C THR A 293 -17.88 2.98 22.16
N GLY A 294 -17.13 3.14 23.25
CA GLY A 294 -17.16 2.24 24.40
C GLY A 294 -16.49 0.87 24.16
N SER A 295 -15.65 0.75 23.12
CA SER A 295 -14.82 -0.44 22.91
C SER A 295 -13.59 -0.42 23.81
N ASP A 296 -13.15 -1.59 24.24
CA ASP A 296 -11.83 -1.78 24.87
C ASP A 296 -10.70 -1.89 23.84
N HIS A 297 -11.05 -1.91 22.56
CA HIS A 297 -10.10 -1.78 21.46
C HIS A 297 -10.01 -0.34 20.97
N ARG A 298 -8.88 -0.02 20.33
CA ARG A 298 -8.64 1.26 19.67
C ARG A 298 -8.61 1.12 18.17
N PHE A 299 -9.09 2.16 17.51
CA PHE A 299 -9.08 2.28 16.06
C PHE A 299 -7.65 2.31 15.51
N VAL A 300 -7.27 1.37 14.65
CA VAL A 300 -5.94 1.32 14.03
C VAL A 300 -6.06 1.79 12.58
N ARG A 301 -5.19 2.72 12.15
CA ARG A 301 -5.18 3.26 10.78
C ARG A 301 -3.83 3.10 10.12
N ALA A 302 -3.84 2.59 8.90
CA ALA A 302 -2.72 2.63 7.96
C ALA A 302 -2.93 3.68 6.87
N LYS A 303 -1.87 4.46 6.60
CA LYS A 303 -1.77 5.33 5.43
C LYS A 303 -1.09 4.56 4.31
N VAL A 304 -1.84 4.24 3.27
CA VAL A 304 -1.39 3.41 2.14
C VAL A 304 -1.23 4.30 0.91
N ARG A 305 -0.08 4.20 0.23
CA ARG A 305 0.24 4.94 -0.99
C ARG A 305 0.62 4.01 -2.13
N ILE A 306 -0.16 4.08 -3.21
CA ILE A 306 0.03 3.27 -4.41
C ILE A 306 0.47 4.18 -5.55
N ASN A 307 1.73 4.06 -5.98
CA ASN A 307 2.28 4.85 -7.09
C ASN A 307 2.14 4.11 -8.42
N LYS A 308 1.14 4.49 -9.22
CA LYS A 308 0.79 3.85 -10.50
C LYS A 308 1.96 3.82 -11.50
N LYS A 309 2.80 4.86 -11.52
CA LYS A 309 3.96 4.96 -12.43
C LYS A 309 5.05 3.98 -12.01
N PHE A 310 5.34 3.90 -10.71
CA PHE A 310 6.32 2.97 -10.18
C PHE A 310 5.91 1.51 -10.44
N GLU A 311 4.64 1.18 -10.21
CA GLU A 311 4.12 -0.17 -10.45
C GLU A 311 4.15 -0.54 -11.94
N ARG A 312 3.81 0.40 -12.84
CA ARG A 312 4.00 0.21 -14.29
C ARG A 312 5.46 -0.05 -14.66
N MET A 313 6.42 0.71 -14.11
CA MET A 313 7.85 0.50 -14.38
C MET A 313 8.34 -0.84 -13.83
N ARG A 314 7.86 -1.27 -12.65
CA ARG A 314 8.20 -2.58 -12.08
C ARG A 314 7.65 -3.71 -12.93
N MET A 315 6.43 -3.61 -13.47
CA MET A 315 5.90 -4.59 -14.42
C MET A 315 6.74 -4.66 -15.70
N ILE A 316 7.25 -3.54 -16.20
CA ILE A 316 8.18 -3.55 -17.35
C ILE A 316 9.49 -4.26 -16.97
N LYS A 317 9.98 -4.09 -15.72
CA LYS A 317 11.18 -4.80 -15.23
C LYS A 317 10.92 -6.29 -14.96
N LYS A 318 9.76 -6.67 -14.41
CA LYS A 318 9.36 -8.07 -14.14
C LYS A 318 8.97 -8.80 -15.43
N GLY A 319 8.41 -8.07 -16.39
CA GLY A 319 8.16 -8.48 -17.77
C GLY A 319 9.40 -8.52 -18.66
N LYS A 320 10.57 -8.07 -18.16
CA LYS A 320 11.84 -8.67 -18.58
C LYS A 320 11.96 -10.04 -17.92
N SER A 321 10.99 -10.93 -18.16
CA SER A 321 11.26 -12.35 -18.03
C SER A 321 12.50 -12.59 -18.88
N ARG A 322 13.49 -13.31 -18.34
CA ARG A 322 14.62 -13.81 -19.13
C ARG A 322 13.97 -14.60 -20.25
N SER A 323 13.85 -13.97 -21.42
CA SER A 323 13.18 -14.58 -22.55
C SER A 323 14.21 -15.52 -23.14
N ILE A 324 14.30 -16.71 -22.56
CA ILE A 324 15.19 -17.76 -23.03
C ILE A 324 14.48 -18.42 -24.22
N ASP A 325 15.17 -18.46 -25.34
CA ASP A 325 14.73 -19.20 -26.51
C ASP A 325 15.06 -20.68 -26.31
N ILE A 326 14.05 -21.47 -25.96
CA ILE A 326 14.23 -22.89 -25.65
C ILE A 326 14.77 -23.66 -26.87
N GLU A 327 14.38 -23.28 -28.08
CA GLU A 327 14.84 -23.93 -29.31
C GLU A 327 16.30 -23.61 -29.59
N LEU A 328 16.70 -22.33 -29.43
CA LEU A 328 18.11 -21.93 -29.54
C LEU A 328 18.98 -22.57 -28.45
N LEU A 329 18.46 -22.72 -27.23
CA LEU A 329 19.17 -23.37 -26.13
C LEU A 329 19.35 -24.87 -26.42
N SER A 330 18.31 -25.53 -26.95
CA SER A 330 18.36 -26.93 -27.37
C SER A 330 19.39 -27.14 -28.48
N ASN A 331 19.52 -26.21 -29.42
CA ASN A 331 20.54 -26.26 -30.47
C ASN A 331 21.97 -26.03 -29.94
N LYS A 332 22.13 -25.47 -28.74
CA LYS A 332 23.41 -25.23 -28.05
C LYS A 332 23.59 -26.13 -26.84
N GLN A 333 22.92 -27.28 -26.80
CA GLN A 333 22.89 -28.16 -25.64
C GLN A 333 24.29 -28.55 -25.14
N GLU A 334 25.21 -28.90 -26.04
CA GLU A 334 26.58 -29.29 -25.66
C GLU A 334 27.35 -28.14 -24.98
N GLN A 335 27.24 -26.92 -25.52
CA GLN A 335 27.86 -25.73 -24.96
C GLN A 335 27.24 -25.37 -23.61
N PHE A 336 25.92 -25.50 -23.48
CA PHE A 336 25.22 -25.25 -22.23
C PHE A 336 25.63 -26.25 -21.13
N GLN A 337 25.71 -27.54 -21.46
CA GLN A 337 26.17 -28.57 -20.53
C GLN A 337 27.63 -28.36 -20.09
N LEU A 338 28.51 -27.94 -21.02
CA LEU A 338 29.90 -27.62 -20.69
C LEU A 338 30.01 -26.43 -19.74
N GLU A 339 29.27 -25.34 -20.00
CA GLU A 339 29.25 -24.15 -19.15
C GLU A 339 28.67 -24.45 -17.76
N LEU A 340 27.59 -25.23 -17.68
CA LEU A 340 27.04 -25.70 -16.40
C LEU A 340 28.05 -26.55 -15.63
N ASN A 341 28.71 -27.52 -16.27
CA ASN A 341 29.72 -28.35 -15.62
C ASN A 341 30.87 -27.53 -15.06
N ASN A 342 31.36 -26.53 -15.81
CA ASN A 342 32.41 -25.62 -15.35
C ASN A 342 31.97 -24.79 -14.13
N LYS A 343 30.68 -24.44 -14.03
CA LYS A 343 30.12 -23.67 -12.91
C LYS A 343 29.79 -24.52 -11.69
N PHE A 344 29.38 -25.77 -11.89
CA PHE A 344 29.06 -26.69 -10.80
C PHE A 344 30.28 -27.44 -10.26
N SER A 345 31.36 -27.60 -11.04
CA SER A 345 32.58 -28.28 -10.59
C SER A 345 33.16 -27.70 -9.28
N PRO A 346 33.25 -26.37 -9.07
CA PRO A 346 33.76 -25.79 -7.82
C PRO A 346 32.78 -25.89 -6.64
N LEU A 347 31.51 -26.22 -6.89
CA LEU A 347 30.45 -26.24 -5.88
C LEU A 347 30.26 -27.63 -5.27
N LYS A 348 30.76 -28.70 -5.91
CA LYS A 348 30.60 -30.08 -5.40
C LYS A 348 31.17 -30.27 -3.99
N ASP A 349 32.22 -29.51 -3.65
CA ASP A 349 32.94 -29.64 -2.38
C ASP A 349 32.44 -28.64 -1.31
N LEU A 350 31.46 -27.77 -1.62
CA LEU A 350 31.00 -26.67 -0.75
C LEU A 350 29.56 -26.83 -0.25
N VAL A 351 28.87 -27.92 -0.62
CA VAL A 351 27.42 -28.09 -0.45
C VAL A 351 27.04 -28.90 0.80
N GLU A 352 28.00 -29.55 1.47
CA GLU A 352 27.72 -30.47 2.59
C GLU A 352 27.11 -29.77 3.83
N ASP A 353 27.31 -28.46 4.02
CA ASP A 353 26.87 -27.72 5.22
C ASP A 353 25.83 -26.60 4.95
N GLN A 354 25.17 -26.57 3.79
CA GLN A 354 24.19 -25.52 3.45
C GLN A 354 22.71 -25.97 3.57
N PRO A 355 21.80 -25.08 4.03
CA PRO A 355 20.36 -25.33 4.00
C PRO A 355 19.83 -25.57 2.57
N LEU A 356 18.90 -26.53 2.42
CA LEU A 356 18.38 -26.99 1.13
C LEU A 356 17.79 -25.87 0.24
N ASN A 357 17.13 -24.88 0.85
CA ASN A 357 16.57 -23.74 0.14
C ASN A 357 17.65 -22.83 -0.48
N GLN A 358 18.80 -22.68 0.19
CA GLN A 358 19.93 -21.90 -0.34
C GLN A 358 20.60 -22.64 -1.51
N ILE A 359 20.73 -23.96 -1.40
CA ILE A 359 21.24 -24.81 -2.49
C ILE A 359 20.31 -24.70 -3.72
N TYR A 360 18.99 -24.79 -3.52
CA TYR A 360 18.02 -24.68 -4.60
C TYR A 360 18.08 -23.32 -5.33
N GLU A 361 18.13 -22.22 -4.57
CA GLU A 361 18.24 -20.86 -5.14
C GLU A 361 19.53 -20.65 -5.93
N GLN A 362 20.66 -21.16 -5.42
CA GLN A 362 21.96 -21.07 -6.10
C GLN A 362 21.95 -21.86 -7.42
N VAL A 363 21.47 -23.11 -7.38
CA VAL A 363 21.37 -23.97 -8.58
C VAL A 363 20.44 -23.37 -9.62
N SER A 364 19.25 -22.92 -9.20
CA SER A 364 18.26 -22.28 -10.08
C SER A 364 18.83 -21.01 -10.73
N THR A 365 19.54 -20.19 -9.95
CA THR A 365 20.17 -18.96 -10.46
C THR A 365 21.23 -19.27 -11.52
N ILE A 366 22.13 -20.21 -11.27
CA ILE A 366 23.20 -20.59 -12.21
C ILE A 366 22.60 -21.10 -13.52
N ILE A 367 21.63 -22.01 -13.45
CA ILE A 367 20.97 -22.58 -14.64
C ILE A 367 20.35 -21.47 -15.49
N LEU A 368 19.61 -20.56 -14.86
CA LEU A 368 18.92 -19.49 -15.57
C LEU A 368 19.88 -18.45 -16.16
N GLU A 369 21.01 -18.19 -15.51
CA GLU A 369 22.01 -17.24 -16.00
C GLU A 369 22.78 -17.77 -17.20
N GLU A 370 23.25 -19.02 -17.16
CA GLU A 370 23.94 -19.62 -18.30
C GLU A 370 22.98 -19.83 -19.49
N ALA A 371 21.73 -20.21 -19.22
CA ALA A 371 20.71 -20.31 -20.26
C ALA A 371 20.41 -18.95 -20.91
N GLU A 372 20.41 -17.88 -20.12
CA GLU A 372 20.23 -16.52 -20.64
C GLU A 372 21.42 -16.07 -21.50
N LYS A 373 22.67 -16.42 -21.16
CA LYS A 373 23.83 -16.06 -21.98
C LYS A 373 23.79 -16.73 -23.35
N LEU A 374 23.46 -18.01 -23.39
CA LEU A 374 23.52 -18.79 -24.63
C LEU A 374 22.30 -18.60 -25.52
N ALA A 375 21.12 -18.39 -24.93
CA ALA A 375 19.85 -18.40 -25.64
C ALA A 375 18.96 -17.21 -25.28
N LYS A 376 19.56 -16.03 -25.09
CA LYS A 376 18.76 -14.80 -24.99
C LYS A 376 17.96 -14.59 -26.27
N ARG A 377 16.63 -14.49 -26.18
CA ARG A 377 15.84 -14.03 -27.32
C ARG A 377 16.33 -12.63 -27.71
N PRO A 378 16.67 -12.41 -28.99
CA PRO A 378 16.93 -11.06 -29.48
C PRO A 378 15.66 -10.22 -29.24
N LYS A 379 15.84 -8.96 -28.81
CA LYS A 379 14.72 -8.03 -28.79
C LYS A 379 14.21 -7.95 -30.23
N THR A 380 12.99 -8.38 -30.49
CA THR A 380 12.34 -8.11 -31.76
C THR A 380 12.24 -6.59 -31.90
N ALA A 381 13.13 -6.02 -32.71
CA ALA A 381 12.78 -4.81 -33.43
C ALA A 381 11.58 -5.21 -34.28
N ILE A 382 10.44 -4.54 -34.09
CA ILE A 382 9.32 -4.67 -35.00
C ILE A 382 9.85 -4.13 -36.34
N THR A 383 10.30 -5.01 -37.23
CA THR A 383 10.50 -4.65 -38.63
C THR A 383 9.13 -4.73 -39.26
N THR A 384 8.42 -3.61 -39.25
CA THR A 384 7.26 -3.41 -40.10
C THR A 384 7.71 -3.57 -41.55
N THR A 385 7.00 -4.37 -42.32
CA THR A 385 7.22 -4.41 -43.78
C THR A 385 6.74 -3.08 -44.38
N ASP A 386 7.34 -2.62 -45.49
CA ASP A 386 7.01 -1.32 -46.11
C ASP A 386 5.50 -1.10 -46.31
N LYS A 387 4.75 -2.17 -46.63
CA LYS A 387 3.28 -2.14 -46.75
C LYS A 387 2.56 -1.85 -45.42
N GLN A 388 3.07 -2.38 -44.31
CA GLN A 388 2.53 -2.13 -42.98
C GLN A 388 2.89 -0.73 -42.47
N GLU A 389 4.04 -0.19 -42.84
CA GLU A 389 4.40 1.20 -42.53
C GLU A 389 3.49 2.19 -43.25
N GLU A 390 3.13 1.89 -44.50
CA GLU A 390 2.20 2.71 -45.29
C GLU A 390 0.78 2.69 -44.69
N GLU A 391 0.30 1.53 -44.23
CA GLU A 391 -0.99 1.43 -43.53
C GLU A 391 -0.98 2.14 -42.18
N ILE A 392 0.09 2.00 -41.40
CA ILE A 392 0.25 2.68 -40.11
C ILE A 392 0.35 4.19 -40.31
N TRP A 393 1.02 4.65 -41.37
CA TRP A 393 1.08 6.06 -41.75
C TRP A 393 -0.31 6.59 -42.13
N LYS A 394 -1.07 5.89 -42.98
CA LYS A 394 -2.45 6.24 -43.35
C LYS A 394 -3.38 6.30 -42.13
N LEU A 395 -3.25 5.36 -41.20
CA LEU A 395 -4.01 5.36 -39.94
C LEU A 395 -3.64 6.54 -39.03
N ASN A 396 -2.36 6.93 -38.98
CA ASN A 396 -1.91 8.06 -38.19
C ASN A 396 -2.31 9.41 -38.78
N GLU A 397 -2.33 9.56 -40.11
CA GLU A 397 -2.87 10.75 -40.78
C GLU A 397 -4.37 10.88 -40.54
N LYS A 398 -5.13 9.80 -40.72
CA LYS A 398 -6.58 9.78 -40.41
C LYS A 398 -6.84 10.10 -38.92
N ARG A 399 -5.95 9.70 -38.02
CA ARG A 399 -6.01 10.04 -36.59
C ARG A 399 -5.64 11.50 -36.31
N LYS A 400 -4.81 12.15 -37.14
CA LYS A 400 -4.55 13.60 -37.03
C LYS A 400 -5.75 14.41 -37.53
N GLU A 401 -6.41 13.97 -38.59
CA GLU A 401 -7.66 14.58 -39.08
C GLU A 401 -8.83 14.43 -38.09
N LEU A 402 -8.89 13.32 -37.36
CA LEU A 402 -9.89 13.07 -36.32
C LEU A 402 -9.56 13.68 -34.95
N ARG A 403 -8.40 14.33 -34.79
CA ARG A 403 -8.17 15.17 -33.61
C ARG A 403 -9.06 16.39 -33.76
N PRO A 404 -9.92 16.72 -32.79
CA PRO A 404 -10.67 17.96 -32.84
C PRO A 404 -9.66 19.12 -32.82
N SER A 405 -9.42 19.74 -33.97
CA SER A 405 -8.82 21.07 -34.01
C SER A 405 -9.80 22.03 -33.36
N ASP A 406 -9.30 22.81 -32.40
CA ASP A 406 -9.98 23.94 -31.78
C ASP A 406 -11.26 23.64 -30.98
N SER A 407 -11.07 22.93 -29.86
CA SER A 407 -12.00 22.95 -28.71
C SER A 407 -12.12 24.33 -28.02
N ARG A 408 -11.59 25.40 -28.62
CA ARG A 408 -11.80 26.80 -28.18
C ARG A 408 -12.95 27.51 -28.90
N GLN A 409 -13.59 26.92 -29.92
CA GLN A 409 -14.74 27.55 -30.60
C GLN A 409 -16.10 26.95 -30.25
N TYR A 410 -16.16 25.78 -29.59
CA TYR A 410 -17.44 25.15 -29.21
C TYR A 410 -18.05 25.71 -27.91
N ILE A 411 -17.26 26.38 -27.06
CA ILE A 411 -17.75 26.95 -25.78
C ILE A 411 -18.34 28.36 -25.97
N THR A 412 -18.05 29.06 -27.07
CA THR A 412 -18.53 30.44 -27.29
C THR A 412 -19.91 30.51 -27.98
N ARG A 413 -20.47 29.40 -28.47
CA ARG A 413 -21.81 29.40 -29.13
C ARG A 413 -22.97 28.94 -28.26
N LEU A 414 -22.73 28.49 -27.03
CA LEU A 414 -23.80 28.04 -26.11
C LEU A 414 -24.19 29.09 -25.04
N ASN A 415 -23.53 30.26 -25.01
CA ASN A 415 -23.82 31.33 -24.03
C ASN A 415 -24.47 32.58 -24.64
N THR A 416 -25.05 32.50 -25.85
CA THR A 416 -25.81 33.61 -26.46
C THR A 416 -27.23 33.26 -26.88
N GLN A 417 -27.75 32.08 -26.53
CA GLN A 417 -29.17 31.76 -26.62
C GLN A 417 -29.56 30.81 -25.49
N SER A 418 -29.82 31.37 -24.30
CA SER A 418 -30.79 30.91 -23.29
C SER A 418 -30.82 31.94 -22.17
#